data_AF-A0AAW1NT09-F1
#
_entry.id   AF-A0AAW1NT09-F1
#
_cell.length_a   1.000
_cell.length_b   1.000
_cell.length_c   1.000
_cell.angle_alpha   90.00
_cell.angle_beta   90.00
_cell.angle_gamma   90.00
#
_symmetry.space_group_name_H-M   'P 1'
#
loop_
_entity.id
_entity.type
_entity.pdbx_description
1 polymer ?
#
loop_
_entity_poly.entity_id
_entity_poly.type
_entity_poly.pdbx_seq_one_letter_code
_entity_poly.pdbx_strand_id
1 'polypeptide(L)'
;MGLPKTSQAATPVVIVLVLIAWVVQLSGLYFVHRSCHDRTHLSPWWAAATGAQLPAADSCLKVFRYQWWTVWFEFPLVLGIVASWAGWIGSGGNWLNRYRTAIIGLLATCTALQMWSANVMLNLTDTLITKSEDSTEVMRARVTFLGFATLAALNAVLIIILGDDGPSASEAGHEPLIGSDA
;
A
#
# COMPACT_ATOMS: atom_id res chain seq x y z
N MET A 1 9.98 20.45 -13.43
CA MET A 1 8.74 20.09 -14.13
C MET A 1 7.68 19.78 -13.08
N GLY A 2 6.64 20.60 -12.92
CA GLY A 2 5.60 20.32 -11.92
C GLY A 2 4.63 19.22 -12.38
N LEU A 3 3.94 18.57 -11.46
CA LEU A 3 2.84 17.65 -11.77
C LEU A 3 1.74 18.37 -12.60
N PRO A 4 1.03 17.69 -13.51
CA PRO A 4 -0.14 18.26 -14.20
C PRO A 4 -1.15 18.84 -13.21
N LYS A 5 -1.82 19.95 -13.55
CA LYS A 5 -2.78 20.63 -12.63
C LYS A 5 -3.90 19.71 -12.15
N THR A 6 -4.35 18.80 -13.00
CA THR A 6 -5.34 17.76 -12.68
C THR A 6 -4.81 16.77 -11.62
N SER A 7 -3.57 16.31 -11.81
CA SER A 7 -2.87 15.41 -10.88
C SER A 7 -2.58 16.07 -9.54
N GLN A 8 -2.27 17.37 -9.52
CA GLN A 8 -2.07 18.14 -8.28
C GLN A 8 -3.34 18.22 -7.42
N ALA A 9 -4.52 18.33 -8.03
CA ALA A 9 -5.79 18.40 -7.31
C ALA A 9 -6.22 17.04 -6.73
N ALA A 10 -5.92 15.94 -7.43
CA ALA A 10 -6.26 14.58 -6.97
C ALA A 10 -5.30 14.05 -5.88
N THR A 11 -4.03 14.46 -5.94
CA THR A 11 -2.98 14.04 -5.00
C THR A 11 -3.38 14.14 -3.51
N PRO A 12 -3.87 15.27 -2.98
CA PRO A 12 -4.24 15.37 -1.56
C PRO A 12 -5.34 14.39 -1.15
N VAL A 13 -6.32 14.17 -2.03
CA VAL A 13 -7.43 13.23 -1.76
C VAL A 13 -6.88 11.81 -1.63
N VAL A 14 -6.01 11.40 -2.57
CA VAL A 14 -5.39 10.06 -2.52
C VAL A 14 -4.52 9.90 -1.27
N ILE A 15 -3.76 10.92 -0.88
CA ILE A 15 -2.93 10.89 0.34
C ILE A 15 -3.79 10.68 1.60
N VAL A 16 -4.89 11.41 1.72
CA VAL A 16 -5.82 11.26 2.86
C VAL A 16 -6.42 9.84 2.88
N LEU A 17 -6.79 9.30 1.72
CA LEU A 17 -7.28 7.93 1.62
C LEU A 17 -6.22 6.90 2.02
N VAL A 18 -4.95 7.10 1.64
CA VAL A 18 -3.83 6.23 2.04
C VAL A 18 -3.66 6.26 3.56
N LEU A 19 -3.70 7.44 4.19
CA LEU A 19 -3.62 7.57 5.64
C LEU A 19 -4.75 6.82 6.36
N ILE A 20 -5.99 6.99 5.90
CA ILE A 20 -7.15 6.31 6.47
C ILE A 20 -6.99 4.79 6.30
N ALA A 21 -6.64 4.34 5.11
CA ALA A 21 -6.44 2.92 4.82
C ALA A 21 -5.31 2.32 5.67
N TRP A 22 -4.24 3.08 5.93
CA TRP A 22 -3.12 2.66 6.77
C TRP A 22 -3.54 2.51 8.24
N VAL A 23 -4.37 3.43 8.77
CA VAL A 23 -4.93 3.31 10.12
C VAL A 23 -5.88 2.10 10.24
N VAL A 24 -6.72 1.87 9.22
CA VAL A 24 -7.60 0.68 9.17
C VAL A 24 -6.78 -0.60 9.13
N GLN A 25 -5.72 -0.64 8.32
CA GLN A 25 -4.80 -1.77 8.25
C GLN A 25 -4.11 -2.02 9.60
N LEU A 26 -3.59 -0.99 10.26
CA LEU A 26 -2.88 -1.09 11.54
C LEU A 26 -3.80 -1.59 12.66
N SER A 27 -5.02 -1.04 12.74
CA SER A 27 -6.03 -1.46 13.71
C SER A 27 -6.49 -2.90 13.46
N GLY A 28 -6.80 -3.26 12.21
CA GLY A 28 -7.15 -4.62 11.82
C GLY A 28 -6.06 -5.62 12.21
N LEU A 29 -4.82 -5.35 11.80
CA LEU A 29 -3.68 -6.22 12.08
C LEU A 29 -3.45 -6.42 13.59
N TYR A 30 -3.60 -5.35 14.38
CA TYR A 30 -3.51 -5.43 15.84
C TYR A 30 -4.57 -6.37 16.43
N PHE A 31 -5.83 -6.26 16.02
CA PHE A 31 -6.89 -7.13 16.53
C PHE A 31 -6.74 -8.59 16.10
N VAL A 32 -6.32 -8.85 14.86
CA VAL A 32 -6.08 -10.23 14.39
C VAL A 32 -4.87 -10.83 15.13
N HIS A 33 -3.79 -10.06 15.31
CA HIS A 33 -2.62 -10.49 16.07
C HIS A 33 -2.98 -10.80 17.53
N ARG A 34 -3.78 -9.95 18.17
CA ARG A 34 -4.27 -10.17 19.53
C ARG A 34 -5.14 -11.42 19.64
N SER A 35 -6.12 -11.60 18.74
CA SER A 35 -6.93 -12.82 18.69
C SER A 35 -6.08 -14.08 18.59
N CYS A 36 -5.00 -14.01 17.84
CA CYS A 36 -4.08 -15.11 17.66
C CYS A 36 -3.18 -15.36 18.89
N HIS A 37 -2.84 -14.33 19.66
CA HIS A 37 -2.13 -14.47 20.94
C HIS A 37 -3.04 -15.02 22.04
N ASP A 38 -4.27 -14.52 22.16
CA ASP A 38 -5.21 -14.89 23.24
C ASP A 38 -5.70 -16.35 23.10
N ARG A 39 -5.65 -16.93 21.89
CA ARG A 39 -6.00 -18.33 21.60
C ARG A 39 -4.76 -19.23 21.54
N THR A 40 -3.98 -19.29 22.63
CA THR A 40 -2.69 -20.01 22.79
C THR A 40 -2.67 -21.51 22.43
N HIS A 41 -3.81 -22.11 22.08
CA HIS A 41 -3.86 -23.39 21.39
C HIS A 41 -4.34 -23.13 19.98
N LEU A 42 -3.44 -23.29 18.98
CA LEU A 42 -3.72 -23.32 17.55
C LEU A 42 -5.08 -23.97 17.33
N SER A 43 -6.10 -23.14 17.18
CA SER A 43 -7.37 -23.63 16.71
C SER A 43 -7.08 -24.30 15.37
N PRO A 44 -7.69 -25.45 15.06
CA PRO A 44 -7.40 -26.20 13.84
C PRO A 44 -7.46 -25.33 12.57
N TRP A 45 -8.25 -24.25 12.62
CA TRP A 45 -8.37 -23.26 11.56
C TRP A 45 -7.10 -22.41 11.35
N TRP A 46 -6.42 -21.95 12.40
CA TRP A 46 -5.20 -21.14 12.25
C TRP A 46 -4.09 -21.98 11.61
N ALA A 47 -3.93 -23.22 12.08
CA ALA A 47 -2.96 -24.17 11.54
C ALA A 47 -3.26 -24.53 10.07
N ALA A 48 -4.55 -24.68 9.70
CA ALA A 48 -4.97 -24.94 8.33
C ALA A 48 -4.75 -23.74 7.40
N ALA A 49 -5.05 -22.53 7.88
CA ALA A 49 -4.90 -21.29 7.13
C ALA A 49 -3.43 -20.95 6.85
N THR A 50 -2.55 -21.07 7.86
CA THR A 50 -1.13 -20.75 7.71
C THR A 50 -0.33 -21.87 7.07
N GLY A 51 -0.66 -23.13 7.34
CA GLY A 51 0.05 -24.28 6.78
C GLY A 51 0.00 -24.34 5.26
N ALA A 52 -1.05 -23.80 4.64
CA ALA A 52 -1.19 -23.76 3.18
C ALA A 52 -0.33 -22.68 2.49
N GLN A 53 0.05 -21.61 3.18
CA GLN A 53 0.79 -20.48 2.58
C GLN A 53 2.20 -20.28 3.15
N LEU A 54 2.43 -20.69 4.40
CA LEU A 54 3.69 -20.59 5.11
C LEU A 54 3.97 -21.94 5.79
N PRO A 55 4.40 -22.97 5.02
CA PRO A 55 4.85 -24.22 5.60
C PRO A 55 6.01 -23.92 6.57
N ALA A 56 5.88 -24.29 7.86
CA ALA A 56 6.74 -23.94 9.01
C ALA A 56 6.40 -22.64 9.79
N ALA A 57 5.22 -22.06 9.57
CA ALA A 57 4.65 -21.08 10.49
C ALA A 57 4.06 -21.75 11.75
N ASP A 58 4.89 -22.46 12.51
CA ASP A 58 4.49 -23.18 13.73
C ASP A 58 4.03 -22.24 14.86
N SER A 59 4.22 -20.93 14.67
CA SER A 59 3.87 -19.90 15.64
C SER A 59 3.26 -18.70 14.93
N CYS A 60 2.12 -18.24 15.44
CA CYS A 60 1.46 -16.99 15.10
C CYS A 60 2.43 -15.80 14.91
N LEU A 61 3.37 -15.64 15.85
CA LEU A 61 4.40 -14.59 15.86
C LEU A 61 5.20 -14.47 14.55
N LYS A 62 5.55 -15.60 13.91
CA LYS A 62 6.36 -15.58 12.68
C LYS A 62 5.59 -14.98 11.50
N VAL A 63 4.31 -15.31 11.36
CA VAL A 63 3.45 -14.81 10.28
C VAL A 63 3.19 -13.32 10.47
N PHE A 64 2.79 -12.92 11.69
CA PHE A 64 2.53 -11.51 11.99
C PHE A 64 3.79 -10.65 11.95
N ARG A 65 4.98 -11.20 12.20
CA ARG A 65 6.23 -10.44 12.05
C ARG A 65 6.40 -9.88 10.63
N TYR A 66 6.08 -10.67 9.60
CA TYR A 66 6.15 -10.20 8.22
C TYR A 66 5.05 -9.18 7.91
N GLN A 67 3.84 -9.34 8.47
CA GLN A 67 2.78 -8.36 8.24
C GLN A 67 2.99 -7.04 8.98
N TRP A 68 3.53 -7.08 10.20
CA TRP A 68 3.99 -5.89 10.90
C TRP A 68 5.13 -5.21 10.15
N TRP A 69 6.05 -5.98 9.58
CA TRP A 69 7.11 -5.43 8.75
C TRP A 69 6.55 -4.66 7.54
N THR A 70 5.56 -5.21 6.84
CA THR A 70 4.87 -4.51 5.73
C THR A 70 4.26 -3.18 6.19
N VAL A 71 3.55 -3.17 7.32
CA VAL A 71 2.94 -1.93 7.87
C VAL A 71 4.00 -0.89 8.25
N TRP A 72 5.12 -1.32 8.83
CA TRP A 72 6.23 -0.44 9.20
C TRP A 72 7.00 0.09 8.00
N PHE A 73 7.11 -0.69 6.92
CA PHE A 73 7.77 -0.25 5.69
C PHE A 73 6.92 0.82 4.96
N GLU A 74 5.61 0.76 5.09
CA GLU A 74 4.68 1.77 4.56
C GLU A 74 4.74 3.11 5.34
N PHE A 75 4.98 3.06 6.65
CA PHE A 75 4.99 4.25 7.51
C PHE A 75 5.92 5.39 7.05
N PRO A 76 7.22 5.17 6.73
CA PRO A 76 8.10 6.24 6.25
C PRO A 76 7.66 6.80 4.89
N LEU A 77 7.01 6.00 4.03
CA LEU A 77 6.44 6.48 2.77
C LEU A 77 5.27 7.41 3.02
N VAL A 78 4.34 7.01 3.88
CA VAL A 78 3.19 7.83 4.27
C VAL A 78 3.66 9.15 4.89
N LEU A 79 4.61 9.10 5.83
CA LEU A 79 5.20 10.31 6.43
C LEU A 79 5.89 11.19 5.39
N GLY A 80 6.70 10.60 4.50
CA GLY A 80 7.41 11.32 3.45
C GLY A 80 6.46 12.03 2.50
N ILE A 81 5.38 11.36 2.09
CA ILE A 81 4.35 11.91 1.21
C ILE A 81 3.59 13.06 1.90
N VAL A 82 3.17 12.88 3.16
CA VAL A 82 2.46 13.91 3.93
C VAL A 82 3.35 15.13 4.19
N ALA A 83 4.60 14.92 4.62
CA ALA A 83 5.52 16.00 4.92
C ALA A 83 5.93 16.79 3.67
N SER A 84 5.92 16.14 2.51
CA SER A 84 6.12 16.78 1.21
C SER A 84 4.92 17.60 0.78
N TRP A 85 3.71 17.10 1.03
CA TRP A 85 2.48 17.83 0.74
C TRP A 85 2.29 19.04 1.66
N ALA A 86 2.56 18.90 2.97
CA ALA A 86 2.44 19.96 3.96
C ALA A 86 3.47 21.10 3.77
N GLY A 87 4.39 20.97 2.80
CA GLY A 87 5.46 21.93 2.58
C GLY A 87 6.48 22.00 3.72
N TRP A 88 6.40 21.08 4.69
CA TRP A 88 7.31 21.00 5.83
C TRP A 88 8.72 20.61 5.39
N ILE A 89 8.82 19.75 4.39
CA ILE A 89 10.07 19.40 3.72
C ILE A 89 10.30 20.39 2.57
N GLY A 90 10.73 21.60 2.93
CA GLY A 90 11.36 22.56 2.03
C GLY A 90 10.41 23.43 1.21
N SER A 91 10.14 24.64 1.70
CA SER A 91 9.52 25.75 0.96
C SER A 91 10.33 26.26 -0.25
N GLY A 92 11.43 25.59 -0.63
CA GLY A 92 12.39 26.06 -1.64
C GLY A 92 12.64 25.14 -2.83
N GLY A 93 12.08 23.92 -2.90
CA GLY A 93 12.33 23.06 -4.06
C GLY A 93 11.53 21.76 -4.07
N ASN A 94 10.99 21.42 -5.24
CA ASN A 94 10.22 20.21 -5.54
C ASN A 94 10.97 18.91 -5.17
N TRP A 95 11.01 18.55 -3.89
CA TRP A 95 11.62 17.31 -3.39
C TRP A 95 11.00 16.07 -4.05
N LEU A 96 9.67 16.11 -4.21
CA LEU A 96 8.89 15.10 -4.93
C LEU A 96 9.40 14.84 -6.35
N ASN A 97 9.86 15.87 -7.07
CA ASN A 97 10.45 15.68 -8.38
C ASN A 97 11.87 15.12 -8.32
N ARG A 98 12.66 15.54 -7.33
CA ARG A 98 14.07 15.13 -7.21
C ARG A 98 14.20 13.64 -6.87
N TYR A 99 13.30 13.12 -6.04
CA TYR A 99 13.30 11.72 -5.61
C TYR A 99 12.15 10.91 -6.21
N ARG A 100 11.46 11.44 -7.22
CA ARG A 100 10.29 10.86 -7.88
C ARG A 100 10.47 9.36 -8.19
N THR A 101 11.55 9.02 -8.90
CA THR A 101 11.87 7.64 -9.30
C THR A 101 12.10 6.72 -8.10
N ALA A 102 12.80 7.21 -7.07
CA ALA A 102 13.03 6.45 -5.84
C ALA A 102 11.72 6.21 -5.08
N ILE A 103 10.86 7.22 -4.99
CA ILE A 103 9.54 7.12 -4.36
C ILE A 103 8.65 6.12 -5.12
N ILE A 104 8.65 6.15 -6.44
CA ILE A 104 7.92 5.17 -7.27
C ILE A 104 8.43 3.74 -7.01
N GLY A 105 9.75 3.54 -6.96
CA GLY A 105 10.32 2.22 -6.68
C GLY A 105 9.95 1.70 -5.28
N LEU A 106 9.97 2.57 -4.28
CA LEU A 106 9.55 2.24 -2.92
C LEU A 106 8.04 1.95 -2.86
N LEU A 107 7.20 2.76 -3.51
CA LEU A 107 5.76 2.53 -3.62
C LEU A 107 5.47 1.20 -4.32
N ALA A 108 6.18 0.87 -5.41
CA ALA A 108 6.00 -0.40 -6.12
C ALA A 108 6.35 -1.60 -5.23
N THR A 109 7.44 -1.50 -4.47
CA THR A 109 7.85 -2.53 -3.49
C THR A 109 6.81 -2.67 -2.39
N CYS A 110 6.32 -1.55 -1.85
CA CYS A 110 5.21 -1.53 -0.90
C CYS A 110 3.97 -2.19 -1.47
N THR A 111 3.53 -1.81 -2.67
CA THR A 111 2.36 -2.41 -3.34
C THR A 111 2.48 -3.92 -3.43
N ALA A 112 3.65 -4.44 -3.82
CA ALA A 112 3.87 -5.89 -3.87
C ALA A 112 3.73 -6.57 -2.49
N LEU A 113 4.30 -5.96 -1.44
CA LEU A 113 4.15 -6.47 -0.07
C LEU A 113 2.70 -6.39 0.42
N GLN A 114 1.99 -5.31 0.10
CA GLN A 114 0.57 -5.12 0.44
C GLN A 114 -0.32 -6.16 -0.26
N MET A 115 -0.07 -6.44 -1.56
CA MET A 115 -0.78 -7.48 -2.32
C MET A 115 -0.53 -8.88 -1.74
N TRP A 116 0.73 -9.21 -1.42
CA TRP A 116 1.05 -10.48 -0.78
C TRP A 116 0.32 -10.62 0.56
N SER A 117 0.36 -9.58 1.38
CA SER A 117 -0.30 -9.55 2.69
C SER A 117 -1.83 -9.65 2.58
N ALA A 118 -2.42 -8.99 1.58
CA ALA A 118 -3.85 -9.12 1.27
C ALA A 118 -4.19 -10.57 0.91
N ASN A 119 -3.40 -11.23 0.06
CA ASN A 119 -3.60 -12.63 -0.29
C ASN A 119 -3.48 -13.55 0.93
N VAL A 120 -2.60 -13.23 1.88
CA VAL A 120 -2.50 -13.97 3.15
C VAL A 120 -3.77 -13.83 3.97
N MET A 121 -4.26 -12.60 4.14
CA MET A 121 -5.48 -12.32 4.91
C MET A 121 -6.75 -12.87 4.23
N LEU A 122 -6.80 -12.90 2.90
CA LEU A 122 -7.91 -13.48 2.15
C LEU A 122 -8.00 -14.99 2.36
N ASN A 123 -6.88 -15.70 2.28
CA ASN A 123 -6.85 -17.14 2.54
C ASN A 123 -7.22 -17.47 4.00
N LEU A 124 -6.84 -16.60 4.95
CA LEU A 124 -7.32 -16.68 6.33
C LEU A 124 -8.84 -16.54 6.42
N THR A 125 -9.46 -15.66 5.64
CA THR A 125 -10.92 -15.51 5.64
C THR A 125 -11.67 -16.67 4.99
N ASP A 126 -11.10 -17.28 3.95
CA ASP A 126 -11.75 -18.38 3.21
C ASP A 126 -11.63 -19.73 3.92
N THR A 127 -10.61 -19.90 4.76
CA THR A 127 -10.41 -21.11 5.57
C THR A 127 -11.29 -21.16 6.83
N LEU A 128 -11.93 -20.06 7.22
CA LEU A 128 -12.75 -19.91 8.44
C LEU A 128 -14.22 -20.40 8.33
N ILE A 129 -14.60 -21.10 7.25
CA ILE A 129 -16.02 -21.40 6.95
C ILE A 129 -16.72 -22.33 7.99
N THR A 130 -16.02 -22.93 8.96
CA THR A 130 -16.56 -24.12 9.66
C THR A 130 -17.33 -23.92 10.96
N LYS A 131 -17.35 -22.78 11.67
CA LYS A 131 -18.20 -22.62 12.89
C LYS A 131 -18.67 -21.18 13.16
N SER A 132 -19.95 -21.00 13.52
CA SER A 132 -20.57 -19.69 13.76
C SER A 132 -20.02 -18.90 14.97
N GLU A 133 -19.24 -19.53 15.84
CA GLU A 133 -18.58 -18.88 16.98
C GLU A 133 -17.38 -18.00 16.56
N ASP A 134 -16.87 -18.11 15.33
CA ASP A 134 -15.70 -17.35 14.83
C ASP A 134 -16.06 -16.12 13.96
N SER A 135 -17.33 -15.70 13.91
CA SER A 135 -17.81 -14.61 13.04
C SER A 135 -17.09 -13.27 13.26
N THR A 136 -16.69 -12.96 14.50
CA THR A 136 -15.97 -11.71 14.82
C THR A 136 -14.54 -11.73 14.30
N GLU A 137 -13.88 -12.89 14.28
CA GLU A 137 -12.49 -13.02 13.82
C GLU A 137 -12.41 -13.03 12.30
N VAL A 138 -13.37 -13.67 11.64
CA VAL A 138 -13.59 -13.53 10.20
C VAL A 138 -13.75 -12.07 9.83
N MET A 139 -14.57 -11.32 10.57
CA MET A 139 -14.76 -9.90 10.30
C MET A 139 -13.47 -9.10 10.48
N ARG A 140 -12.68 -9.37 11.53
CA ARG A 140 -11.37 -8.73 11.75
C ARG A 140 -10.38 -9.04 10.62
N ALA A 141 -10.33 -10.30 10.17
CA ALA A 141 -9.48 -10.71 9.05
C ALA A 141 -9.93 -10.04 7.73
N ARG A 142 -11.24 -9.92 7.48
CA ARG A 142 -11.80 -9.21 6.32
C ARG A 142 -11.48 -7.71 6.33
N VAL A 143 -11.64 -7.05 7.48
CA VAL A 143 -11.28 -5.63 7.64
C VAL A 143 -9.79 -5.43 7.38
N THR A 144 -8.96 -6.34 7.88
CA THR A 144 -7.50 -6.31 7.67
C THR A 144 -7.16 -6.51 6.19
N PHE A 145 -7.76 -7.51 5.53
CA PHE A 145 -7.66 -7.74 4.09
C PHE A 145 -8.03 -6.49 3.28
N LEU A 146 -9.18 -5.88 3.58
CA LEU A 146 -9.62 -4.65 2.91
C LEU A 146 -8.61 -3.51 3.10
N GLY A 147 -8.01 -3.39 4.28
CA GLY A 147 -6.93 -2.43 4.53
C GLY A 147 -5.74 -2.64 3.58
N PHE A 148 -5.18 -3.86 3.54
CA PHE A 148 -4.07 -4.21 2.65
C PHE A 148 -4.42 -4.02 1.17
N ALA A 149 -5.60 -4.48 0.73
CA ALA A 149 -6.03 -4.39 -0.66
C ALA A 149 -6.27 -2.93 -1.10
N THR A 150 -6.92 -2.13 -0.25
CA THR A 150 -7.17 -0.71 -0.53
C THR A 150 -5.86 0.06 -0.60
N LEU A 151 -4.90 -0.22 0.30
CA LEU A 151 -3.59 0.43 0.25
C LEU A 151 -2.82 0.09 -1.02
N ALA A 152 -2.82 -1.18 -1.43
CA ALA A 152 -2.21 -1.59 -2.69
C ALA A 152 -2.80 -0.85 -3.90
N ALA A 153 -4.13 -0.70 -3.93
CA ALA A 153 -4.83 0.04 -4.98
C ALA A 153 -4.45 1.54 -4.98
N LEU A 154 -4.44 2.17 -3.81
CA LEU A 154 -4.08 3.58 -3.68
C LEU A 154 -2.60 3.84 -4.01
N ASN A 155 -1.70 2.94 -3.63
CA ASN A 155 -0.29 3.03 -4.01
C ASN A 155 -0.10 2.87 -5.52
N ALA A 156 -0.86 1.99 -6.19
CA ALA A 156 -0.87 1.91 -7.64
C ALA A 156 -1.35 3.22 -8.29
N VAL A 157 -2.40 3.84 -7.74
CA VAL A 157 -2.88 5.17 -8.20
C VAL A 157 -1.81 6.23 -7.99
N LEU A 158 -1.13 6.26 -6.83
CA LEU A 158 -0.02 7.19 -6.58
C LEU A 158 1.14 6.96 -7.55
N ILE A 159 1.48 5.72 -7.87
CA ILE A 159 2.51 5.41 -8.87
C ILE A 159 2.12 5.97 -10.24
N ILE A 160 0.85 5.86 -10.64
CA ILE A 160 0.36 6.42 -11.91
C ILE A 160 0.42 7.94 -11.89
N ILE A 161 -0.08 8.59 -10.84
CA ILE A 161 -0.05 10.05 -10.68
C ILE A 161 1.39 10.58 -10.69
N LEU A 162 2.29 9.89 -9.98
CA LEU A 162 3.71 10.18 -9.95
C LEU A 162 4.43 9.64 -11.19
N GLY A 163 3.79 8.87 -12.07
CA GLY A 163 4.38 8.33 -13.30
C GLY A 163 4.04 9.18 -14.52
N ASP A 164 2.98 9.99 -14.42
CA ASP A 164 2.52 10.90 -15.45
C ASP A 164 3.49 12.08 -15.60
N ASP A 165 4.52 11.89 -16.42
CA ASP A 165 5.26 12.99 -17.04
C ASP A 165 4.30 13.64 -18.03
N GLY A 166 3.65 14.74 -17.64
CA GLY A 166 2.76 15.51 -18.53
C GLY A 166 3.41 15.78 -19.90
N PRO A 167 2.62 16.12 -20.94
CA PRO A 167 2.98 15.99 -22.35
C PRO A 167 4.44 16.36 -22.57
N SER A 168 5.22 15.32 -22.86
CA SER A 168 6.65 15.38 -23.08
C SER A 168 6.95 16.53 -24.02
N ALA A 169 7.95 17.34 -23.67
CA ALA A 169 8.58 18.33 -24.54
C ALA A 169 9.20 17.72 -25.82
N SER A 170 8.82 16.50 -26.22
CA SER A 170 9.12 15.85 -27.49
C SER A 170 8.15 16.25 -28.62
N GLU A 171 7.02 16.90 -28.34
CA GLU A 171 6.16 17.48 -29.39
C GLU A 171 6.60 18.89 -29.84
N ALA A 172 7.55 19.53 -29.15
CA ALA A 172 8.08 20.84 -29.52
C ALA A 172 9.29 20.78 -30.49
N GLY A 173 9.62 19.60 -31.03
CA GLY A 173 10.81 19.38 -31.85
C GLY A 173 10.56 18.97 -33.31
N HIS A 174 9.31 19.00 -33.78
CA HIS A 174 8.98 18.74 -35.19
C HIS A 174 8.50 20.03 -35.86
N GLU A 175 9.34 21.06 -35.87
CA GLU A 175 9.27 22.07 -36.93
C GLU A 175 9.73 21.39 -38.23
N PRO A 176 8.89 21.29 -39.27
CA PRO A 176 9.38 20.87 -40.57
C PRO A 176 10.29 21.98 -41.10
N LEU A 177 11.59 21.73 -41.07
CA LEU A 177 12.59 22.43 -41.90
C LEU A 177 12.34 22.08 -43.38
N ILE A 178 11.35 22.71 -43.99
CA ILE A 178 11.21 22.88 -45.44
C ILE A 178 10.79 24.34 -45.60
N GLY A 179 11.70 25.27 -45.81
CA GLY A 179 12.49 25.37 -47.03
C GLY A 179 12.07 26.66 -47.73
N SER A 180 12.44 27.78 -47.11
CA SER A 180 12.47 29.09 -47.76
C SER A 180 13.68 29.09 -48.69
N ASP A 181 13.49 28.74 -49.95
CA ASP A 181 14.38 29.12 -51.03
C ASP A 181 13.55 29.61 -52.22
N ALA A 182 13.79 30.89 -52.56
CA ALA A 182 13.53 31.60 -53.81
C ALA A 182 12.07 31.86 -54.26
#